data_AF-A0A1L6R9J1-F1
#
_entry.id   AF-A0A1L6R9J1-F1
#
_cell.length_a   1.000
_cell.length_b   1.000
_cell.length_c   1.000
_cell.angle_alpha   90.00
_cell.angle_beta   90.00
_cell.angle_gamma   90.00
#
_symmetry.space_group_name_H-M   'P 1'
#
loop_
_entity.id
_entity.type
_entity.pdbx_description
1 polymer ?
#
loop_
_entity_poly.entity_id
_entity_poly.type
_entity_poly.pdbx_seq_one_letter_code
_entity_poly.pdbx_strand_id
1 'polypeptide(L)' 'MKLFNKIFAGQSLISWFLQITLIYLAWAVADHKIVNNLYTISGAAIILILIYLSLAHDNRHRQSKK' A
#
# COMPACT_ATOMS: atom_id res chain seq x y z
N MET A 1 -16.25 -11.91 -1.91
CA MET A 1 -15.87 -13.04 -1.05
C MET A 1 -15.27 -12.50 0.25
N LYS A 2 -15.69 -13.02 1.42
CA LYS A 2 -15.50 -12.46 2.79
C LYS A 2 -14.05 -12.28 3.29
N LEU A 3 -13.05 -12.52 2.44
CA LEU A 3 -11.63 -12.37 2.78
C LEU A 3 -11.13 -10.93 2.64
N PHE A 4 -11.59 -10.15 1.67
CA PHE A 4 -11.09 -8.77 1.46
C PHE A 4 -11.49 -7.78 2.58
N ASN A 5 -12.56 -8.07 3.31
CA ASN A 5 -12.99 -7.30 4.49
C ASN A 5 -12.44 -7.87 5.80
N LYS A 6 -11.58 -8.90 5.75
CA LYS A 6 -10.95 -9.44 6.95
C LYS A 6 -9.79 -8.51 7.32
N ILE A 7 -10.09 -7.59 8.21
CA ILE A 7 -9.11 -6.73 8.86
C ILE A 7 -8.04 -7.65 9.49
N PHE A 8 -6.80 -7.52 9.04
CA PHE A 8 -5.67 -8.27 9.57
C PHE A 8 -4.72 -7.29 10.27
N ALA A 9 -4.34 -7.59 11.51
CA ALA A 9 -3.46 -6.75 12.34
C ALA A 9 -3.88 -5.27 12.48
N GLY A 10 -5.18 -4.99 12.49
CA GLY A 10 -5.64 -3.61 12.65
C GLY A 10 -5.78 -2.82 11.35
N GLN A 11 -5.64 -3.46 10.19
CA GLN A 11 -5.75 -2.78 8.89
C GLN A 11 -6.41 -3.67 7.81
N SER A 12 -6.98 -3.05 6.77
CA SER A 12 -7.48 -3.78 5.59
C SER A 12 -6.36 -4.60 4.90
N LEU A 13 -6.72 -5.77 4.38
CA LEU A 13 -5.82 -6.61 3.57
C LEU A 13 -5.32 -5.88 2.31
N ILE A 14 -6.11 -4.94 1.77
CA ILE A 14 -5.70 -4.10 0.63
C ILE A 14 -4.46 -3.28 1.00
N SER A 15 -4.44 -2.66 2.17
CA SER A 15 -3.28 -1.85 2.55
C SER A 15 -2.03 -2.72 2.75
N TRP A 16 -2.19 -3.91 3.31
CA TRP A 16 -1.10 -4.89 3.45
C TRP A 16 -0.49 -5.24 2.10
N PHE A 17 -1.34 -5.52 1.10
CA PHE A 17 -0.88 -5.82 -0.26
C PHE A 17 -0.14 -4.62 -0.90
N LEU A 18 -0.67 -3.41 -0.74
CA LEU A 18 -0.03 -2.19 -1.26
C LEU A 18 1.33 -1.94 -0.59
N GLN A 19 1.44 -2.15 0.73
CA GLN A 19 2.70 -2.02 1.46
C GLN A 19 3.75 -3.05 1.02
N ILE A 20 3.36 -4.32 0.84
CA ILE A 20 4.27 -5.35 0.31
C ILE A 20 4.75 -4.98 -1.10
N THR A 21 3.86 -4.45 -1.94
CA THR A 21 4.21 -4.01 -3.29
C THR A 21 5.22 -2.86 -3.26
N LEU A 22 5.04 -1.89 -2.35
CA LEU A 22 6.00 -0.80 -2.14
C LEU A 22 7.38 -1.32 -1.70
N ILE A 23 7.40 -2.29 -0.77
CA ILE A 23 8.65 -2.91 -0.31
C ILE A 23 9.36 -3.64 -1.45
N TYR A 24 8.61 -4.41 -2.25
CA TYR A 24 9.15 -5.09 -3.42
C TYR A 24 9.73 -4.12 -4.44
N LEU A 25 9.02 -3.01 -4.71
CA LEU A 25 9.51 -1.96 -5.58
C LEU A 25 10.80 -1.34 -5.05
N ALA A 26 10.86 -1.00 -3.75
CA ALA A 26 12.05 -0.46 -3.12
C ALA A 26 13.25 -1.41 -3.22
N TRP A 27 13.02 -2.72 -3.03
CA TRP A 27 14.06 -3.73 -3.19
C TRP A 27 14.52 -3.86 -4.64
N ALA A 28 13.59 -3.88 -5.61
CA ALA A 28 13.92 -3.94 -7.02
C ALA A 28 14.72 -2.72 -7.51
N VAL A 29 14.50 -1.55 -6.90
CA VAL A 29 15.32 -0.34 -7.13
C VAL A 29 16.69 -0.47 -6.48
N ALA A 30 16.77 -0.97 -5.24
CA ALA A 30 18.04 -1.17 -4.54
C ALA A 30 18.95 -2.20 -5.24
N ASP A 31 18.39 -3.28 -5.77
CA ASP A 31 19.09 -4.30 -6.56
C ASP A 31 19.45 -3.81 -7.98
N HIS A 32 19.16 -2.55 -8.33
CA HIS A 32 19.39 -1.97 -9.65
C HIS A 32 18.69 -2.72 -10.80
N LYS A 33 17.70 -3.58 -10.49
CA LYS A 33 16.87 -4.26 -11.50
C LYS A 33 15.90 -3.30 -12.17
N ILE A 34 15.51 -2.24 -11.46
CA ILE A 34 14.72 -1.14 -11.98
C ILE A 34 15.57 0.12 -11.93
N VAL A 35 15.65 0.81 -13.07
CA VAL A 35 16.37 2.07 -13.17
C VAL A 35 15.70 3.10 -12.27
N ASN A 36 16.49 3.78 -11.43
CA ASN A 36 16.02 4.91 -10.62
C ASN A 36 15.81 6.15 -11.51
N ASN A 37 14.72 6.14 -12.27
CA ASN A 37 14.31 7.23 -13.15
C ASN A 37 13.00 7.86 -12.64
N LEU A 38 12.59 8.94 -13.29
CA LEU A 38 11.38 9.68 -12.92
C LEU A 38 10.11 8.82 -12.93
N TYR A 39 10.03 7.81 -13.80
CA TYR A 39 8.89 6.89 -13.86
C TYR A 39 8.81 6.00 -12.62
N THR A 40 9.94 5.46 -12.17
CA THR A 40 10.01 4.64 -10.96
C THR A 40 9.64 5.45 -9.72
N ILE A 41 10.15 6.68 -9.62
CA ILE A 41 9.81 7.62 -8.53
C ILE A 41 8.31 7.96 -8.56
N SER A 42 7.76 8.24 -9.74
CA SER A 42 6.34 8.55 -9.92
C SER A 42 5.46 7.35 -9.55
N GLY A 43 5.85 6.13 -9.97
CA GLY A 43 5.17 4.89 -9.61
C GLY A 43 5.17 4.65 -8.10
N ALA A 44 6.33 4.83 -7.44
CA ALA A 44 6.44 4.72 -5.99
C ALA A 44 5.55 5.75 -5.28
N ALA A 45 5.54 7.01 -5.74
CA ALA A 45 4.71 8.07 -5.19
C ALA A 45 3.21 7.75 -5.30
N ILE A 46 2.77 7.23 -6.45
CA ILE A 46 1.37 6.80 -6.66
C ILE A 46 1.00 5.67 -5.70
N ILE A 47 1.85 4.65 -5.56
CA ILE A 47 1.61 3.55 -4.61
C ILE A 47 1.51 4.09 -3.18
N LEU A 48 2.37 5.05 -2.81
CA LEU A 48 2.38 5.65 -1.49
C LEU A 48 1.08 6.44 -1.20
N ILE A 49 0.55 7.16 -2.19
CA ILE A 49 -0.76 7.83 -2.10
C ILE A 49 -1.88 6.80 -1.94
N LEU A 50 -1.86 5.70 -2.71
CA LEU A 50 -2.87 4.65 -2.60
C LEU A 50 -2.84 3.96 -1.23
N ILE A 51 -1.65 3.73 -0.66
CA ILE A 51 -1.49 3.22 0.71
C ILE A 51 -2.13 4.18 1.70
N TYR A 52 -1.83 5.48 1.60
CA TYR A 52 -2.39 6.50 2.49
C TYR A 52 -3.92 6.56 2.39
N LEU A 53 -4.47 6.57 1.17
CA LEU A 53 -5.92 6.57 0.97
C LEU A 53 -6.58 5.31 1.53
N SER A 54 -5.94 4.14 1.34
CA SER A 54 -6.42 2.88 1.90
C SER A 54 -6.42 2.89 3.44
N LEU A 55 -5.35 3.39 4.06
CA LEU A 55 -5.24 3.63 5.50
C LEU A 55 -6.33 4.58 6.02
N ALA A 56 -6.49 5.72 5.36
CA ALA A 56 -7.45 6.74 5.76
C ALA A 56 -8.89 6.23 5.65
N HIS A 57 -9.20 5.46 4.60
CA HIS A 57 -10.49 4.81 4.43
C HIS A 57 -10.76 3.79 5.54
N ASP A 58 -9.80 2.92 5.83
CA ASP A 58 -9.93 1.91 6.88
C ASP A 58 -10.07 2.54 8.27
N ASN A 59 -9.33 3.63 8.53
CA ASN A 59 -9.47 4.40 9.78
C ASN A 59 -10.84 5.06 9.91
N ARG A 60 -11.38 5.67 8.84
CA ARG A 60 -12.77 6.20 8.85
C ARG A 60 -13.80 5.11 9.10
N HIS A 61 -13.63 3.93 8.49
CA HIS A 61 -14.56 2.82 8.67
C HIS A 61 -14.55 2.28 10.11
N ARG A 62 -13.39 2.28 10.77
CA ARG A 62 -13.25 1.96 12.21
C ARG A 62 -13.93 3.00 13.11
N GLN A 63 -13.73 4.29 12.85
CA GLN A 63 -14.32 5.37 13.64
C GLN A 63 -15.85 5.39 13.50
N SER A 64 -16.39 5.09 12.32
CA SER A 64 -17.83 5.01 12.10
C SER A 64 -18.51 3.82 12.77
N LYS A 65 -17.76 2.81 13.20
CA LYS A 65 -18.27 1.57 13.81
C LYS A 65 -18.13 1.56 15.34
N LYS A 66 -17.59 2.63 15.92
CA LYS A 66 -17.38 2.84 17.36
C LYS A 66 -18.49 3.72 17.91
#